data_AF-A0A963WBA4-F1
#
_entry.id   AF-A0A963WBA4-F1
#
_cell.length_a   1.000
_cell.length_b   1.000
_cell.length_c   1.000
_cell.angle_alpha   90.00
_cell.angle_beta   90.00
_cell.angle_gamma   90.00
#
_symmetry.space_group_name_H-M   'P 1'
#
loop_
_entity.id
_entity.type
_entity.pdbx_description
1 polymer ?
#
loop_
_entity_poly.entity_id
_entity_poly.type
_entity_poly.pdbx_seq_one_letter_code
_entity_poly.pdbx_strand_id
1 'polypeptide(L)'
;MTQPDQPETPAPEAIDAPLAAPLDQSEMPLDMLAQAVLDRKLRPRALAVRRLAEGVLALQADLKKARKKGKKSGKKKDRKLATIPGQKKRK
;
A
#
# COMPACT_ATOMS: atom_id res chain seq x y z
N MET A 1 -0.53 29.85 -62.97
CA MET A 1 0.15 30.91 -62.21
C MET A 1 -0.95 31.60 -61.41
N THR A 2 -1.08 31.61 -60.09
CA THR A 2 -0.24 31.21 -58.96
C THR A 2 -1.21 31.16 -57.76
N GLN A 3 -1.19 30.10 -56.94
CA GLN A 3 -1.90 30.03 -55.65
C GLN A 3 -1.10 30.83 -54.62
N PRO A 4 -1.71 31.70 -53.79
CA PRO A 4 -1.00 32.31 -52.68
C PRO A 4 -1.02 31.42 -51.44
N ASP A 5 0.18 31.20 -50.91
CA ASP A 5 0.58 31.00 -49.51
C ASP A 5 -0.43 30.39 -48.53
N GLN A 6 -0.22 29.12 -48.21
CA GLN A 6 -0.60 28.59 -46.90
C GLN A 6 0.39 29.12 -45.86
N PRO A 7 -0.05 29.62 -44.69
CA PRO A 7 0.86 29.90 -43.60
C PRO A 7 1.41 28.57 -43.07
N GLU A 8 2.72 28.39 -43.22
CA GLU A 8 3.46 27.31 -42.57
C GLU A 8 3.17 27.38 -41.07
N THR A 9 2.49 26.36 -40.57
CA THR A 9 2.36 26.16 -39.14
C THR A 9 3.77 25.86 -38.64
N PRO A 10 4.38 26.64 -37.74
CA PRO A 10 5.67 26.27 -37.21
C PRO A 10 5.48 24.95 -36.47
N ALA A 11 6.22 23.94 -36.94
CA ALA A 11 6.38 22.67 -36.25
C ALA A 11 6.63 22.98 -34.77
N PRO A 12 5.87 22.39 -33.82
CA PRO A 12 6.24 22.53 -32.43
C PRO A 12 7.65 21.95 -32.31
N GLU A 13 8.62 22.82 -32.11
CA GLU A 13 9.99 22.45 -31.80
C GLU A 13 9.90 21.38 -30.73
N ALA A 14 10.40 20.20 -31.05
CA ALA A 14 10.57 19.12 -30.11
C ALA A 14 11.58 19.63 -29.08
N ILE A 15 11.06 20.23 -28.01
CA ILE A 15 11.80 20.54 -26.82
C ILE A 15 12.25 19.18 -26.28
N ASP A 16 13.45 18.79 -26.67
CA ASP A 16 14.20 17.65 -26.15
C ASP A 16 14.62 17.96 -24.70
N ALA A 17 13.62 18.24 -23.86
CA ALA A 17 13.77 18.03 -22.44
C ALA A 17 13.98 16.52 -22.27
N PRO A 18 14.95 16.05 -21.47
CA PRO A 18 15.04 14.64 -21.18
C PRO A 18 13.68 14.26 -20.62
N LEU A 19 12.91 13.50 -21.42
CA LEU A 19 11.60 12.99 -21.08
C LEU A 19 11.88 12.12 -19.86
N ALA A 20 11.79 12.70 -18.66
CA ALA A 20 12.21 12.08 -17.42
C ALA A 20 11.49 10.74 -17.41
N ALA A 21 12.26 9.66 -17.64
CA ALA A 21 11.70 8.37 -17.96
C ALA A 21 10.64 8.10 -16.89
N PRO A 22 9.37 7.85 -17.27
CA PRO A 22 8.30 7.77 -16.30
C PRO A 22 8.72 6.73 -15.27
N LEU A 23 8.95 7.16 -14.03
CA LEU A 23 9.41 6.32 -12.92
C LEU A 23 8.73 4.98 -13.01
N ASP A 24 9.51 3.91 -13.18
CA ASP A 24 8.94 2.60 -13.41
C ASP A 24 8.20 2.13 -12.14
N GLN A 25 6.88 2.32 -12.16
CA GLN A 25 5.98 1.99 -11.06
C GLN A 25 5.89 0.46 -10.86
N SER A 26 6.30 -0.33 -11.86
CA SER A 26 6.25 -1.79 -11.82
C SER A 26 7.43 -2.41 -11.08
N GLU A 27 8.57 -1.72 -11.03
CA GLU A 27 9.74 -2.18 -10.28
C GLU A 27 9.79 -1.61 -8.85
N MET A 28 9.00 -0.57 -8.57
CA MET A 28 8.97 0.07 -7.26
C MET A 28 8.43 -0.86 -6.15
N PRO A 29 9.04 -0.88 -4.95
CA PRO A 29 8.50 -1.62 -3.81
C PRO A 29 7.15 -1.06 -3.37
N LEU A 30 6.27 -1.94 -2.86
CA LEU A 30 4.89 -1.59 -2.49
C LEU A 30 4.80 -0.44 -1.47
N ASP A 31 5.73 -0.38 -0.51
CA ASP A 31 5.75 0.64 0.52
C ASP A 31 6.06 2.03 -0.05
N MET A 32 7.06 2.13 -0.94
CA MET A 32 7.37 3.40 -1.61
C MET A 32 6.28 3.80 -2.60
N LEU A 33 5.70 2.83 -3.30
CA LEU A 33 4.57 3.07 -4.20
C LEU A 33 3.39 3.65 -3.43
N ALA A 34 3.03 3.07 -2.28
CA ALA A 34 1.96 3.55 -1.43
C ALA A 34 2.24 4.97 -0.91
N GLN A 35 3.47 5.23 -0.44
CA GLN A 35 3.86 6.55 0.03
C GLN A 35 3.79 7.60 -1.08
N ALA A 36 4.28 7.29 -2.28
CA ALA A 36 4.25 8.20 -3.43
C ALA A 36 2.81 8.53 -3.87
N VAL A 37 1.88 7.57 -3.76
CA VAL A 37 0.44 7.78 -4.02
C VAL A 37 -0.19 8.68 -2.95
N LEU A 38 0.12 8.45 -1.67
CA LEU A 38 -0.38 9.27 -0.56
C LEU A 38 0.12 10.72 -0.65
N ASP A 39 1.39 10.90 -1.00
CA ASP A 39 2.01 12.20 -1.22
C ASP A 39 1.53 12.89 -2.51
N ARG A 40 0.72 12.21 -3.34
CA ARG A 40 0.26 12.67 -4.66
C ARG A 40 1.41 13.07 -5.62
N LYS A 41 2.61 12.54 -5.37
CA LYS A 41 3.82 12.77 -6.20
C LYS A 41 3.80 11.97 -7.50
N LEU A 42 2.90 11.00 -7.60
CA LEU A 42 2.75 10.09 -8.71
C LEU A 42 1.28 10.00 -9.11
N ARG A 43 1.01 9.92 -10.42
CA ARG A 43 -0.29 9.46 -10.92
C ARG A 43 -0.26 7.93 -11.02
N PRO A 44 -0.96 7.19 -10.15
CA PRO A 44 -0.91 5.73 -10.16
C PRO A 44 -1.55 5.19 -11.44
N ARG A 45 -0.84 4.28 -12.12
CA ARG A 45 -1.39 3.51 -13.24
C ARG A 45 -2.28 2.36 -12.73
N ALA A 46 -3.16 1.85 -13.58
CA ALA A 46 -4.04 0.74 -13.22
C ALA A 46 -3.28 -0.49 -12.68
N LEU A 47 -2.11 -0.80 -13.25
CA LEU A 47 -1.25 -1.91 -12.78
C LEU A 47 -0.73 -1.69 -11.36
N ALA A 48 -0.30 -0.46 -11.04
CA ALA A 48 0.17 -0.10 -9.70
C ALA A 48 -0.95 -0.24 -8.66
N VAL A 49 -2.17 0.19 -9.02
CA VAL A 49 -3.35 0.05 -8.15
C VAL A 49 -3.69 -1.43 -7.91
N ARG A 50 -3.64 -2.27 -8.95
CA ARG A 50 -3.87 -3.72 -8.82
C ARG A 50 -2.87 -4.36 -7.85
N ARG A 51 -1.56 -4.10 -8.02
CA ARG A 51 -0.52 -4.61 -7.11
C ARG A 51 -0.74 -4.16 -5.67
N LEU A 52 -1.11 -2.90 -5.46
CA LEU A 52 -1.36 -2.36 -4.12
C LEU A 52 -2.58 -3.02 -3.49
N ALA A 53 -3.66 -3.23 -4.25
CA ALA A 53 -4.85 -3.94 -3.80
C ALA A 53 -4.57 -5.40 -3.43
N GLU A 54 -3.76 -6.11 -4.22
CA GLU A 54 -3.31 -7.48 -3.91
C GLU A 54 -2.54 -7.54 -2.60
N GLY A 55 -1.61 -6.61 -2.37
CA GLY A 55 -0.87 -6.49 -1.12
C GLY A 55 -1.79 -6.28 0.09
N VAL A 56 -2.81 -5.42 -0.05
CA VAL A 56 -3.81 -5.18 1.01
C VAL A 56 -4.64 -6.43 1.30
N LEU A 57 -5.08 -7.15 0.27
CA LEU A 57 -5.85 -8.39 0.46
C LEU A 57 -5.01 -9.48 1.14
N ALA A 58 -3.73 -9.61 0.78
CA ALA A 58 -2.80 -10.52 1.45
C ALA A 58 -2.62 -10.16 2.93
N LEU A 59 -2.35 -8.89 3.24
CA LEU A 59 -2.21 -8.41 4.61
C LEU A 59 -3.48 -8.64 5.43
N GLN A 60 -4.66 -8.39 4.86
CA GLN A 60 -5.93 -8.65 5.54
C GLN A 60 -6.14 -10.14 5.82
N ALA A 61 -5.76 -11.03 4.91
CA ALA A 61 -5.87 -12.47 5.11
C ALA A 61 -4.98 -12.92 6.29
N ASP A 62 -3.76 -12.40 6.37
CA ASP A 62 -2.83 -12.75 7.44
C ASP A 62 -3.22 -12.14 8.78
N LEU A 63 -3.72 -10.90 8.81
CA LEU A 63 -4.33 -10.30 10.00
C LEU A 63 -5.54 -11.11 10.50
N LYS A 64 -6.39 -11.61 9.59
CA LYS A 64 -7.51 -12.51 9.94
C LYS A 64 -7.02 -13.83 10.55
N LYS A 65 -5.97 -14.44 9.99
CA LYS A 65 -5.35 -15.66 10.55
C LYS A 65 -4.73 -15.38 11.93
N ALA A 66 -3.99 -14.28 12.07
CA ALA A 66 -3.35 -13.88 13.32
C ALA A 66 -4.38 -13.64 14.43
N ARG A 67 -5.49 -12.96 14.13
CA ARG A 67 -6.61 -12.76 15.07
C ARG A 67 -7.24 -14.07 15.51
N LYS A 68 -7.45 -15.03 14.59
CA LYS A 68 -7.95 -16.37 14.95
C LYS A 68 -6.98 -17.13 15.87
N LYS A 69 -5.67 -16.99 15.66
CA LYS A 69 -4.64 -17.62 16.49
C LYS A 69 -4.59 -17.00 17.90
N GLY A 70 -4.65 -15.67 18.01
CA GLY A 70 -4.69 -14.96 19.30
C GLY A 70 -5.94 -15.26 20.14
N LYS A 71 -7.09 -15.51 19.50
CA LYS A 71 -8.33 -15.87 20.19
C LYS A 71 -8.27 -17.27 20.83
N LYS A 72 -7.42 -18.18 20.34
CA LYS A 72 -7.19 -19.51 20.93
C LYS A 72 -6.16 -19.49 22.08
N SER A 73 -5.21 -18.56 22.07
CA SER A 73 -4.23 -18.40 23.17
C SER A 73 -4.72 -17.48 24.30
N GLY A 74 -5.79 -16.73 24.08
CA GLY A 74 -6.36 -15.77 25.03
C GLY A 74 -7.29 -16.35 26.10
N LYS A 75 -7.50 -17.69 26.18
CA LYS A 75 -8.16 -18.29 27.35
C LYS A 75 -7.18 -18.20 28.52
N LYS A 76 -7.10 -17.00 29.12
CA LYS A 76 -6.53 -16.81 30.46
C LYS A 76 -7.23 -17.83 31.33
N LYS A 77 -6.53 -18.93 31.64
CA LYS A 77 -6.88 -19.72 32.82
C LYS A 77 -6.87 -18.69 33.93
N ASP A 78 -8.00 -18.46 34.57
CA ASP A 78 -8.05 -17.92 35.92
C ASP A 78 -7.18 -18.86 36.74
N ARG A 79 -5.86 -18.62 36.75
CA ARG A 79 -4.97 -19.12 37.77
C ARG A 79 -5.39 -18.33 38.99
N LYS A 80 -6.43 -18.82 39.65
CA LYS A 80 -6.70 -18.50 41.05
C LYS A 80 -5.33 -18.60 41.71
N LEU A 81 -4.85 -17.49 42.29
CA LEU A 81 -3.66 -17.53 43.15
C LEU A 81 -3.83 -18.77 44.03
N ALA A 82 -2.87 -19.69 43.95
CA ALA A 82 -2.97 -20.94 44.68
C ALA A 82 -3.22 -20.58 46.15
N THR A 83 -4.34 -21.06 46.70
CA THR A 83 -4.63 -20.87 48.11
C THR A 83 -3.46 -21.46 48.89
N ILE A 84 -2.76 -20.62 49.66
CA ILE A 84 -1.67 -21.09 50.52
C ILE A 84 -2.29 -22.06 51.54
N PRO A 85 -1.79 -23.31 51.66
CA PRO A 85 -2.30 -24.26 52.64
C PRO A 85 -2.27 -23.62 54.04
N GLY A 86 -3.44 -23.53 54.69
CA GLY A 86 -3.58 -22.94 56.04
C GLY A 86 -4.29 -21.59 56.11
N GLN A 87 -4.48 -20.86 54.99
CA GLN A 87 -5.25 -19.62 55.00
C GLN A 87 -6.76 -19.89 54.86
N LYS A 88 -7.48 -19.92 55.99
CA LYS A 88 -8.95 -19.92 56.01
C LYS A 88 -9.46 -18.52 55.66
N LYS A 89 -10.25 -18.39 54.59
CA LYS A 89 -11.02 -17.17 54.31
C LYS A 89 -12.03 -16.98 55.44
N ARG A 90 -11.87 -15.94 56.25
CA ARG A 90 -12.89 -15.55 57.24
C ARG A 90 -14.12 -15.07 56.47
N LYS A 91 -15.29 -15.57 56.87
CA LYS A 91 -16.61 -15.21 56.32
C LYS A 91 -16.95 -13.77 56.65
#